data_AF-A0A357ZYV4-F1
#
_entry.id   AF-A0A357ZYV4-F1
#
_cell.length_a   1.000
_cell.length_b   1.000
_cell.length_c   1.000
_cell.angle_alpha   90.00
_cell.angle_beta   90.00
_cell.angle_gamma   90.00
#
_symmetry.space_group_name_H-M   'P 1'
#
loop_
_entity.id
_entity.type
_entity.pdbx_description
1 polymer ?
#
loop_
_entity_poly.entity_id
_entity_poly.type
_entity_poly.pdbx_seq_one_letter_code
_entity_poly.pdbx_strand_id
1 'polypeptide(L)'
;MAGSSTTESHESHKPPVGFLELFFDLVFVASTMVLSNEFSQNPSWGLAGQCSLMFALLWLLWFHMTVLMNVERQDDLGQRGIVFSLMFVIFVTTLIFVRRDSSADLVGLGYLLAVLIVAFAHQRATKMPDPIGAWARSRRNRLLAAGVVMSVGVLTPDGPDAFLYGLAFLLLVVPTSLSGQAGRPVPAIDAHHLSERAALLTLIVMGESLVKAALVISSGSIVFFDGVALVVMFVILFGLYSTYFDDVPEAGIQPGA
;
A
#
# COMPACT_ATOMS: atom_id res chain seq x y z
N MET A 1 -41.48 9.51 41.36
CA MET A 1 -41.88 9.27 39.95
C MET A 1 -40.73 9.84 39.11
N ALA A 2 -39.68 9.09 38.81
CA ALA A 2 -39.56 7.93 37.91
C ALA A 2 -39.73 8.30 36.41
N GLY A 3 -38.65 8.09 35.64
CA GLY A 3 -38.60 7.99 34.17
C GLY A 3 -38.31 9.31 33.46
N SER A 4 -37.33 9.44 32.56
CA SER A 4 -36.55 8.45 31.81
C SER A 4 -35.26 9.10 31.28
N SER A 5 -34.09 8.65 31.73
CA SER A 5 -32.84 8.87 31.02
C SER A 5 -32.82 7.91 29.83
N THR A 6 -33.16 8.42 28.65
CA THR A 6 -32.91 7.73 27.38
C THR A 6 -31.41 7.46 27.29
N THR A 7 -31.06 6.19 27.47
CA THR A 7 -29.73 5.67 27.15
C THR A 7 -29.68 5.65 25.62
N GLU A 8 -29.23 6.75 25.02
CA GLU A 8 -28.71 6.69 23.66
C GLU A 8 -27.52 5.73 23.72
N SER A 9 -27.75 4.54 23.18
CA SER A 9 -26.68 3.63 22.83
C SER A 9 -25.74 4.40 21.91
N HIS A 10 -24.60 4.82 22.44
CA HIS A 10 -23.43 5.10 21.64
C HIS A 10 -23.17 3.85 20.79
N GLU A 11 -23.74 3.80 19.59
CA GLU A 11 -23.14 3.01 18.53
C GLU A 11 -21.68 3.43 18.52
N SER A 12 -20.81 2.48 18.87
CA SER A 12 -19.37 2.63 18.78
C SER A 12 -19.04 2.79 17.30
N HIS A 13 -19.25 3.99 16.76
CA HIS A 13 -18.70 4.43 15.49
C HIS A 13 -17.19 4.26 15.65
N LYS A 14 -16.67 3.19 15.06
CA LYS A 14 -15.24 2.97 14.98
C LYS A 14 -14.63 4.21 14.35
N PRO A 15 -13.53 4.75 14.91
CA PRO A 15 -12.99 6.00 14.41
C PRO A 15 -12.64 5.86 12.91
N PRO A 16 -13.01 6.85 12.09
CA PRO A 16 -12.75 6.83 10.64
C PRO A 16 -11.25 6.83 10.34
N VAL A 17 -10.90 6.51 9.10
CA VAL A 17 -9.50 6.53 8.61
C VAL A 17 -8.83 7.87 8.89
N GLY A 18 -7.63 7.82 9.47
CA GLY A 18 -6.88 9.02 9.85
C GLY A 18 -6.23 9.72 8.66
N PHE A 19 -6.01 11.04 8.75
CA PHE A 19 -5.34 11.81 7.69
C PHE A 19 -3.92 11.32 7.37
N LEU A 20 -3.18 10.83 8.37
CA LEU A 20 -1.84 10.26 8.15
C LEU A 20 -1.90 8.98 7.31
N GLU A 21 -2.91 8.14 7.54
CA GLU A 21 -3.14 6.91 6.79
C GLU A 21 -3.50 7.22 5.36
N LEU A 22 -4.42 8.16 5.15
CA LEU A 22 -4.81 8.61 3.81
C LEU A 22 -3.62 9.23 3.06
N PHE A 23 -2.78 10.01 3.74
CA PHE A 23 -1.58 10.57 3.14
C PHE A 23 -0.56 9.49 2.77
N PHE A 24 -0.45 8.43 3.58
CA PHE A 24 0.40 7.28 3.27
C PHE A 24 -0.08 6.57 1.99
N ASP A 25 -1.39 6.36 1.90
CA ASP A 25 -2.05 5.74 0.75
C ASP A 25 -1.83 6.60 -0.52
N LEU A 26 -1.89 7.94 -0.41
CA LEU A 26 -1.58 8.86 -1.51
C LEU A 26 -0.14 8.74 -2.02
N VAL A 27 0.84 8.68 -1.13
CA VAL A 27 2.26 8.54 -1.54
C VAL A 27 2.50 7.18 -2.19
N PHE A 28 1.88 6.12 -1.68
CA PHE A 28 1.92 4.81 -2.31
C PHE A 28 1.34 4.86 -3.74
N VAL A 29 0.14 5.44 -3.93
CA VAL A 29 -0.45 5.59 -5.27
C VAL A 29 0.43 6.45 -6.19
N ALA A 30 0.96 7.56 -5.70
CA ALA A 30 1.88 8.41 -6.46
C ALA A 30 3.13 7.65 -6.93
N SER A 31 3.69 6.77 -6.10
CA SER A 31 4.78 5.87 -6.51
C SER A 31 4.34 4.89 -7.60
N THR A 32 3.15 4.29 -7.50
CA THR A 32 2.64 3.40 -8.56
C THR A 32 2.35 4.13 -9.86
N MET A 33 1.94 5.41 -9.78
CA MET A 33 1.75 6.30 -10.93
C MET A 33 3.06 6.51 -11.69
N VAL A 34 4.15 6.77 -10.96
CA VAL A 34 5.49 6.94 -11.54
C VAL A 34 5.94 5.67 -12.27
N LEU A 35 5.73 4.48 -11.69
CA LEU A 35 6.03 3.19 -12.34
C LEU A 35 5.19 2.96 -13.60
N SER A 36 3.89 3.27 -13.52
CA SER A 36 2.97 3.15 -14.66
C SER A 36 3.35 4.08 -15.80
N ASN A 37 3.77 5.31 -15.49
CA ASN A 37 4.23 6.27 -16.49
C ASN A 37 5.51 5.78 -17.19
N GLU A 38 6.49 5.28 -16.42
CA GLU A 38 7.73 4.71 -16.97
C GLU A 38 7.42 3.56 -17.94
N PHE A 39 6.55 2.63 -17.54
CA PHE A 39 6.14 1.53 -18.42
C PHE A 39 5.44 2.02 -19.70
N SER A 40 4.60 3.06 -19.60
CA SER A 40 3.83 3.57 -20.73
C SER A 40 4.70 4.24 -21.80
N GLN A 41 5.87 4.74 -21.44
CA GLN A 41 6.80 5.38 -22.37
C GLN A 41 7.57 4.35 -23.21
N ASN A 42 7.97 3.22 -22.63
CA ASN A 42 8.78 2.20 -23.30
C ASN A 42 8.28 0.77 -22.99
N PRO A 43 7.08 0.38 -23.48
CA PRO A 43 6.48 -0.89 -23.12
C PRO A 43 7.31 -2.08 -23.66
N SER A 44 7.84 -2.88 -22.75
CA SER A 44 8.55 -4.12 -23.06
C SER A 44 8.29 -5.17 -21.98
N TRP A 45 8.41 -6.46 -22.33
CA TRP A 45 8.21 -7.55 -21.36
C TRP A 45 9.23 -7.52 -20.21
N GLY A 46 10.47 -7.13 -20.49
CA GLY A 46 11.50 -6.98 -19.47
C GLY A 46 11.15 -5.87 -18.46
N LEU A 47 10.75 -4.70 -18.97
CA LEU A 47 10.31 -3.59 -18.12
C LEU A 47 9.01 -3.92 -17.37
N ALA A 48 8.07 -4.62 -18.01
CA ALA A 48 6.83 -5.07 -17.36
C ALA A 48 7.14 -5.95 -16.14
N GLY A 49 8.07 -6.91 -16.27
CA GLY A 49 8.49 -7.76 -15.16
C GLY A 49 9.15 -6.96 -14.03
N GLN A 50 10.02 -6.02 -14.36
CA GLN A 50 10.70 -5.16 -13.38
C GLN A 50 9.73 -4.21 -12.65
N CYS A 51 8.83 -3.55 -13.39
CA CYS A 51 7.80 -2.69 -12.81
C CYS A 51 6.81 -3.48 -11.96
N SER A 52 6.42 -4.69 -12.39
CA SER A 52 5.54 -5.58 -11.62
C SER A 52 6.19 -6.03 -10.32
N LEU A 53 7.48 -6.40 -10.36
CA LEU A 53 8.25 -6.75 -9.18
C LEU A 53 8.35 -5.55 -8.22
N MET A 54 8.68 -4.37 -8.74
CA MET A 54 8.75 -3.15 -7.93
C MET A 54 7.39 -2.82 -7.30
N PHE A 55 6.31 -2.88 -8.07
CA PHE A 55 4.95 -2.71 -7.56
C PHE A 55 4.65 -3.69 -6.43
N ALA A 56 4.98 -4.98 -6.62
CA ALA A 56 4.74 -6.01 -5.62
C ALA A 56 5.53 -5.76 -4.32
N LEU A 57 6.76 -5.26 -4.43
CA LEU A 57 7.58 -4.85 -3.30
C LEU A 57 6.97 -3.64 -2.56
N LEU A 58 6.58 -2.58 -3.28
CA LEU A 58 5.90 -1.42 -2.67
C LEU A 58 4.57 -1.83 -2.01
N TRP A 59 3.81 -2.70 -2.66
CA TRP A 59 2.56 -3.25 -2.13
C TRP A 59 2.77 -3.96 -0.81
N LEU A 60 3.86 -4.72 -0.67
CA LEU A 60 4.18 -5.41 0.58
C LEU A 60 4.49 -4.42 1.71
N LEU A 61 5.29 -3.37 1.44
CA LEU A 61 5.57 -2.31 2.42
C LEU A 61 4.28 -1.64 2.89
N TRP A 62 3.44 -1.25 1.92
CA TRP A 62 2.13 -0.66 2.18
C TRP A 62 1.28 -1.59 3.03
N PHE A 63 1.13 -2.86 2.63
CA PHE A 63 0.33 -3.85 3.35
C PHE A 63 0.81 -4.06 4.80
N HIS A 64 2.13 -4.16 5.01
CA HIS A 64 2.68 -4.41 6.35
C HIS A 64 2.42 -3.23 7.28
N MET A 65 2.61 -2.00 6.80
CA MET A 65 2.32 -0.81 7.60
C MET A 65 0.84 -0.58 7.80
N THR A 66 0.01 -0.80 6.79
CA THR A 66 -1.45 -0.67 6.90
C THR A 66 -2.01 -1.62 7.95
N VAL A 67 -1.57 -2.89 7.95
CA VAL A 67 -1.97 -3.84 9.00
C VAL A 67 -1.40 -3.43 10.37
N LEU A 68 -0.17 -2.92 10.45
CA LEU A 68 0.39 -2.44 11.71
C LEU A 68 -0.41 -1.26 12.27
N MET A 69 -0.71 -0.24 11.47
CA MET A 69 -1.49 0.94 11.90
C MET A 69 -2.92 0.57 12.29
N ASN A 70 -3.48 -0.48 11.69
CA ASN A 70 -4.77 -1.03 12.07
C ASN A 70 -4.76 -1.69 13.46
N VAL A 71 -3.69 -2.45 13.77
CA VAL A 71 -3.54 -3.14 15.07
C VAL A 71 -3.04 -2.19 16.18
N GLU A 72 -2.08 -1.33 15.85
CA GLU A 72 -1.46 -0.34 16.73
C GLU A 72 -1.93 1.06 16.30
N ARG A 73 -3.08 1.49 16.83
CA ARG A 73 -3.65 2.84 16.63
C ARG A 73 -2.94 3.90 17.49
N GLN A 74 -1.62 4.00 17.40
CA GLN A 74 -0.84 5.07 18.03
C GLN A 74 -0.70 6.26 17.08
N ASP A 75 -0.88 7.47 17.60
CA ASP A 75 -0.72 8.71 16.84
C ASP A 75 0.20 9.71 17.57
N ASP A 76 1.35 9.22 18.04
CA ASP A 76 2.40 10.08 18.59
C ASP A 76 3.36 10.58 17.51
N LEU A 77 4.15 11.60 17.86
CA LEU A 77 5.14 12.21 16.98
C LEU A 77 6.15 11.19 16.42
N GLY A 78 6.52 10.18 17.20
CA GLY A 78 7.41 9.12 16.76
C GLY A 78 6.77 8.25 15.66
N GLN A 79 5.50 7.87 15.83
CA GLN A 79 4.78 7.09 14.83
C GLN A 79 4.58 7.88 13.54
N ARG A 80 4.20 9.16 13.65
CA ARG A 80 4.12 10.08 12.50
C ARG A 80 5.47 10.17 11.77
N GLY A 81 6.57 10.37 12.51
CA GLY A 81 7.91 10.43 11.95
C GLY A 81 8.33 9.15 11.23
N ILE A 82 8.01 7.98 11.77
CA ILE A 82 8.26 6.67 11.12
C ILE A 82 7.49 6.56 9.80
N VAL A 83 6.20 6.87 9.80
CA VAL A 83 5.35 6.77 8.61
C VAL A 83 5.81 7.77 7.53
N PHE A 84 6.11 9.03 7.92
CA PHE A 84 6.67 10.03 7.00
C PHE A 84 8.02 9.62 6.42
N SER A 85 8.90 9.03 7.23
CA SER A 85 10.19 8.52 6.77
C SER A 85 10.00 7.41 5.74
N LEU A 86 9.04 6.51 5.97
CA LEU A 86 8.72 5.46 5.01
C LEU A 86 8.16 6.01 3.71
N MET A 87 7.22 6.97 3.77
CA MET A 87 6.70 7.66 2.58
C MET A 87 7.84 8.23 1.72
N PHE A 88 8.76 8.95 2.35
CA PHE A 88 9.91 9.54 1.67
C PHE A 88 10.78 8.48 1.01
N VAL A 89 11.12 7.41 1.73
CA VAL A 89 11.96 6.32 1.20
C VAL A 89 11.26 5.57 0.07
N ILE A 90 9.96 5.27 0.17
CA ILE A 90 9.17 4.67 -0.91
C ILE A 90 9.24 5.54 -2.17
N PHE A 91 8.98 6.84 -2.03
CA PHE A 91 8.95 7.76 -3.15
C PHE A 91 10.33 7.90 -3.81
N VAL A 92 11.38 8.15 -3.03
CA VAL A 92 12.76 8.26 -3.53
C VAL A 92 13.23 6.97 -4.20
N THR A 93 12.95 5.80 -3.61
CA THR A 93 13.31 4.50 -4.19
C THR A 93 12.63 4.30 -5.54
N THR A 94 11.37 4.73 -5.68
CA THR A 94 10.64 4.68 -6.94
C THR A 94 11.30 5.57 -8.01
N LEU A 95 11.71 6.79 -7.64
CA LEU A 95 12.41 7.70 -8.55
C LEU A 95 13.78 7.17 -8.99
N ILE A 96 14.54 6.56 -8.06
CA ILE A 96 15.82 5.91 -8.37
C ILE A 96 15.61 4.76 -9.37
N PHE A 97 14.57 3.95 -9.16
CA PHE A 97 14.25 2.83 -10.04
C PHE A 97 13.95 3.26 -11.48
N VAL A 98 13.15 4.31 -11.64
CA VAL A 98 12.78 4.85 -12.97
C VAL A 98 13.97 5.52 -13.64
N ARG A 99 14.80 6.25 -12.89
CA ARG A 99 15.95 6.96 -13.47
C ARG A 99 17.04 6.03 -13.97
N ARG A 100 17.27 4.89 -13.30
CA ARG A 100 18.19 3.79 -13.69
C ARG A 100 19.60 4.22 -14.19
N ASP A 101 20.09 5.37 -13.73
CA ASP A 101 21.37 5.98 -14.14
C ASP A 101 22.61 5.40 -13.43
N SER A 102 22.43 4.49 -12.46
CA SER A 102 23.49 4.14 -11.49
C SER A 102 24.00 2.70 -11.66
N SER A 103 25.32 2.52 -11.58
CA SER A 103 25.99 1.20 -11.56
C SER A 103 25.85 0.45 -10.22
N ALA A 104 25.43 1.13 -9.15
CA ALA A 104 25.15 0.53 -7.86
C ALA A 104 23.63 0.31 -7.68
N ASP A 105 23.23 -0.80 -7.04
CA ASP A 105 21.82 -1.12 -6.73
C ASP A 105 21.28 -0.26 -5.58
N LEU A 106 21.16 1.05 -5.85
CA LEU A 106 20.55 2.03 -4.93
C LEU A 106 19.07 1.73 -4.66
N VAL A 107 18.41 1.01 -5.57
CA VAL A 107 17.04 0.54 -5.40
C VAL A 107 16.97 -0.47 -4.26
N GLY A 108 17.87 -1.45 -4.24
CA GLY A 108 17.97 -2.45 -3.17
C GLY A 108 18.24 -1.81 -1.82
N LEU A 109 19.13 -0.81 -1.78
CA LEU A 109 19.40 -0.04 -0.56
C LEU A 109 18.17 0.75 -0.08
N GLY A 110 17.46 1.42 -0.99
CA GLY A 110 16.24 2.16 -0.67
C GLY A 110 15.15 1.24 -0.11
N TYR A 111 14.95 0.08 -0.73
CA TYR A 111 13.99 -0.90 -0.25
C TYR A 111 14.41 -1.53 1.09
N LEU A 112 15.70 -1.83 1.28
CA LEU A 112 16.24 -2.27 2.57
C LEU A 112 15.92 -1.25 3.67
N LEU A 113 16.18 0.03 3.41
CA LEU A 113 15.88 1.10 4.35
C LEU A 113 14.38 1.16 4.68
N ALA A 114 13.50 1.01 3.67
CA ALA A 114 12.06 0.93 3.89
C ALA A 114 11.69 -0.25 4.79
N VAL A 115 12.23 -1.44 4.54
CA VAL A 115 12.03 -2.64 5.37
C VAL A 115 12.51 -2.43 6.80
N LEU A 116 13.65 -1.77 7.01
CA LEU A 116 14.17 -1.44 8.33
C LEU A 116 13.24 -0.47 9.08
N ILE A 117 12.67 0.52 8.39
CA ILE A 117 11.69 1.44 8.97
C ILE A 117 10.42 0.68 9.39
N VAL A 118 9.88 -0.19 8.54
CA VAL A 118 8.71 -1.03 8.87
C VAL A 118 9.03 -1.99 10.02
N ALA A 119 10.22 -2.60 10.03
CA ALA A 119 10.66 -3.47 11.13
C ALA A 119 10.80 -2.70 12.44
N PHE A 120 11.31 -1.47 12.41
CA PHE A 120 11.38 -0.58 13.56
C PHE A 120 9.99 -0.17 14.06
N ALA A 121 9.03 0.07 13.16
CA ALA A 121 7.64 0.28 13.53
C ALA A 121 7.10 -0.94 14.29
N HIS A 122 7.26 -2.15 13.76
CA HIS A 122 6.87 -3.38 14.45
C HIS A 122 7.59 -3.59 15.78
N GLN A 123 8.84 -3.12 15.94
CA GLN A 123 9.58 -3.18 17.20
C GLN A 123 8.81 -2.51 18.34
N ARG A 124 8.08 -1.42 18.07
CA ARG A 124 7.24 -0.75 19.07
C ARG A 124 6.09 -1.64 19.53
N ALA A 125 5.35 -2.24 18.59
CA ALA A 125 4.29 -3.21 18.88
C ALA A 125 4.77 -4.47 19.62
N THR A 126 6.06 -4.85 19.56
CA THR A 126 6.58 -6.02 20.31
C THR A 126 6.47 -5.89 21.82
N LYS A 127 6.36 -4.66 22.34
CA LYS A 127 6.22 -4.35 23.77
C LYS A 127 4.78 -4.50 24.27
N MET A 128 3.82 -4.69 23.38
CA MET A 128 2.42 -4.91 23.73
C MET A 128 2.20 -6.31 24.30
N PRO A 129 1.14 -6.52 25.10
CA PRO A 129 0.73 -7.84 25.56
C PRO A 129 0.50 -8.82 24.40
N ASP A 130 0.76 -10.10 24.64
CA ASP A 130 0.44 -11.14 23.68
C ASP A 130 -1.09 -11.29 23.54
N PRO A 131 -1.61 -11.60 22.33
CA PRO A 131 -0.89 -12.11 21.15
C PRO A 131 -0.26 -11.05 20.23
N ILE A 132 -0.49 -9.76 20.46
CA ILE A 132 -0.03 -8.68 19.56
C ILE A 132 1.50 -8.61 19.53
N GLY A 133 2.14 -8.66 20.70
CA GLY A 133 3.60 -8.63 20.82
C GLY A 133 4.27 -9.77 20.05
N ALA A 134 3.79 -11.01 20.21
CA ALA A 134 4.29 -12.19 19.51
C ALA A 134 4.15 -12.08 17.98
N TRP A 135 2.99 -11.62 17.51
CA TRP A 135 2.75 -11.36 16.09
C TRP A 135 3.73 -10.31 15.54
N ALA A 136 3.91 -9.20 16.25
CA ALA A 136 4.81 -8.13 15.84
C ALA A 136 6.28 -8.61 15.79
N ARG A 137 6.72 -9.43 16.77
CA ARG A 137 8.06 -10.04 16.79
C ARG A 137 8.27 -10.95 15.58
N SER A 138 7.29 -11.80 15.27
CA SER A 138 7.32 -12.70 14.12
C SER A 138 7.39 -11.92 12.80
N ARG A 139 6.58 -10.86 12.67
CA ARG A 139 6.54 -9.98 11.49
C ARG A 139 7.85 -9.21 11.30
N ARG A 140 8.37 -8.61 12.38
CA ARG A 140 9.67 -7.92 12.40
C ARG A 140 10.80 -8.84 11.95
N ASN A 141 10.90 -10.05 12.51
CA ASN A 141 12.01 -10.96 12.18
C ASN A 141 11.98 -11.39 10.70
N ARG A 142 10.79 -11.61 10.13
CA ARG A 142 10.64 -11.91 8.70
C ARG A 142 11.03 -10.75 7.80
N LEU A 143 10.62 -9.53 8.16
CA LEU A 143 11.02 -8.31 7.47
C LEU A 143 12.54 -8.16 7.49
N LEU A 144 13.17 -8.31 8.64
CA LEU A 144 14.64 -8.23 8.76
C LEU A 144 15.34 -9.31 7.93
N ALA A 145 14.84 -10.55 7.93
CA ALA A 145 15.39 -11.62 7.10
C ALA A 145 15.30 -11.30 5.60
N ALA A 146 14.16 -10.78 5.13
CA ALA A 146 14.00 -10.35 3.75
C ALA A 146 14.95 -9.17 3.42
N GLY A 147 15.08 -8.22 4.34
CA GLY A 147 16.05 -7.11 4.22
C GLY A 147 17.47 -7.63 4.04
N VAL A 148 17.93 -8.58 4.85
CA VAL A 148 19.27 -9.17 4.74
C VAL A 148 19.49 -9.83 3.38
N VAL A 149 18.51 -10.61 2.89
CA VAL A 149 18.61 -11.26 1.56
C VAL A 149 18.74 -10.21 0.45
N MET A 150 18.03 -9.08 0.57
CA MET A 150 18.10 -7.99 -0.41
C MET A 150 19.41 -7.21 -0.31
N SER A 151 19.99 -7.05 0.88
CA SER A 151 21.32 -6.45 1.05
C SER A 151 22.42 -7.22 0.31
N VAL A 152 22.26 -8.53 0.12
CA VAL A 152 23.20 -9.32 -0.70
C VAL A 152 23.16 -8.89 -2.16
N GLY A 153 21.99 -8.52 -2.69
CA GLY A 153 21.84 -7.98 -4.04
C GLY A 153 22.58 -6.65 -4.26
N VAL A 154 22.74 -5.85 -3.21
CA VAL A 154 23.53 -4.59 -3.25
C VAL A 154 25.03 -4.87 -3.45
N LEU A 155 25.51 -6.04 -3.04
CA LEU A 155 26.92 -6.43 -3.14
C LEU A 155 27.25 -7.11 -4.47
N THR A 156 26.26 -7.43 -5.30
CA THR A 156 26.45 -8.02 -6.63
C THR A 156 26.48 -6.92 -7.71
N PRO A 157 27.62 -6.73 -8.41
CA PRO A 157 27.81 -5.64 -9.37
C PRO A 157 26.94 -5.71 -10.63
N ASP A 158 26.45 -6.89 -11.01
CA ASP A 158 25.68 -7.11 -12.25
C ASP A 158 24.20 -6.69 -12.15
N GLY A 159 23.87 -5.89 -11.13
CA GLY A 159 22.52 -5.43 -10.85
C GLY A 159 21.70 -6.50 -10.13
N PRO A 160 20.45 -6.17 -9.77
CA PRO A 160 19.62 -7.10 -9.05
C PRO A 160 19.22 -8.26 -9.95
N ASP A 161 19.77 -9.43 -9.65
CA ASP A 161 19.29 -10.66 -10.23
C ASP A 161 17.80 -10.75 -9.87
N ALA A 162 16.90 -10.70 -10.85
CA ALA A 162 15.45 -10.70 -10.61
C ALA A 162 15.03 -11.87 -9.70
N PHE A 163 15.86 -12.92 -9.68
CA PHE A 163 15.85 -14.00 -8.73
C PHE A 163 15.93 -13.58 -7.24
N LEU A 164 16.85 -12.70 -6.85
CA LEU A 164 17.02 -12.24 -5.46
C LEU A 164 15.81 -11.45 -4.96
N TYR A 165 15.28 -10.55 -5.80
CA TYR A 165 14.05 -9.83 -5.48
C TYR A 165 12.84 -10.76 -5.45
N GLY A 166 12.76 -11.71 -6.38
CA GLY A 166 11.74 -12.76 -6.35
C GLY A 166 11.83 -13.62 -5.09
N LEU A 167 13.03 -13.99 -4.65
CA LEU A 167 13.25 -14.75 -3.42
C LEU A 167 12.85 -13.94 -2.19
N ALA A 168 13.26 -12.67 -2.11
CA ALA A 168 12.85 -11.78 -1.01
C ALA A 168 11.33 -11.59 -0.98
N PHE A 169 10.69 -11.44 -2.14
CA PHE A 169 9.23 -11.41 -2.27
C PHE A 169 8.59 -12.70 -1.74
N LEU A 170 9.10 -13.87 -2.14
CA LEU A 170 8.59 -15.17 -1.65
C LEU A 170 8.78 -15.32 -0.15
N LEU A 171 9.91 -14.90 0.41
CA LEU A 171 10.17 -14.92 1.85
C LEU A 171 9.23 -14.02 2.64
N LEU A 172 8.76 -12.93 2.03
CA LEU A 172 7.75 -12.06 2.64
C LEU A 172 6.34 -12.62 2.45
N VAL A 173 5.97 -13.11 1.27
CA VAL A 173 4.61 -13.53 0.94
C VAL A 173 4.27 -14.90 1.51
N VAL A 174 5.09 -15.91 1.25
CA VAL A 174 4.78 -17.31 1.54
C VAL A 174 4.47 -17.52 3.03
N PRO A 175 5.30 -17.03 3.98
CA PRO A 175 4.97 -17.19 5.39
C PRO A 175 3.76 -16.37 5.81
N THR A 176 3.48 -15.22 5.18
CA THR A 176 2.32 -14.39 5.51
C THR A 176 1.00 -15.03 5.08
N SER A 177 1.02 -15.69 3.92
CA SER A 177 -0.12 -16.40 3.34
C SER A 177 -0.33 -17.78 3.98
N LEU A 178 0.74 -18.48 4.34
CA LEU A 178 0.68 -19.82 4.97
C LEU A 178 0.55 -19.78 6.50
N SER A 179 0.89 -18.67 7.15
CA SER A 179 0.53 -18.47 8.56
C SER A 179 -0.98 -18.38 8.63
N GLY A 180 -1.63 -19.51 8.94
CA GLY A 180 -3.06 -19.58 9.23
C GLY A 180 -3.46 -18.64 10.36
N GLN A 181 -4.74 -18.65 10.75
CA GLN A 181 -5.26 -17.83 11.86
C GLN A 181 -4.44 -17.96 13.17
N ALA A 182 -3.66 -19.03 13.35
CA ALA A 182 -2.75 -19.23 14.47
C ALA A 182 -1.67 -18.12 14.52
N GLY A 183 -1.77 -17.24 15.51
CA GLY A 183 -0.79 -16.18 15.77
C GLY A 183 -1.09 -14.84 15.08
N ARG A 184 -2.22 -14.71 14.36
CA ARG A 184 -2.75 -13.39 14.01
C ARG A 184 -3.42 -12.80 15.26
N PRO A 185 -3.25 -11.51 15.57
CA PRO A 185 -3.98 -10.86 16.63
C PRO A 185 -5.40 -10.57 16.11
N VAL A 186 -6.14 -11.62 15.74
CA VAL A 186 -7.46 -11.52 15.10
C VAL A 186 -8.42 -10.61 15.87
N PRO A 187 -8.47 -10.62 17.22
CA PRO A 187 -9.30 -9.69 17.96
C PRO A 187 -8.89 -8.21 17.83
N ALA A 188 -7.63 -7.94 17.49
CA ALA A 188 -7.09 -6.58 17.35
C ALA A 188 -7.13 -6.06 15.91
N ILE A 189 -7.34 -6.92 14.91
CA ILE A 189 -7.49 -6.51 13.52
C ILE A 189 -8.92 -6.01 13.31
N ASP A 190 -9.05 -4.73 13.01
CA ASP A 190 -10.33 -4.12 12.67
C ASP A 190 -10.58 -4.25 11.16
N ALA A 191 -11.27 -5.32 10.76
CA ALA A 191 -11.52 -5.66 9.37
C ALA A 191 -12.30 -4.57 8.62
N HIS A 192 -13.26 -3.90 9.28
CA HIS A 192 -14.04 -2.81 8.70
C HIS A 192 -13.14 -1.62 8.35
N HIS A 193 -12.21 -1.25 9.24
CA HIS A 193 -11.26 -0.19 8.98
C HIS A 193 -10.24 -0.55 7.89
N LEU A 194 -9.83 -1.82 7.78
CA LEU A 194 -8.98 -2.26 6.67
C LEU A 194 -9.73 -2.21 5.33
N SER A 195 -11.00 -2.62 5.30
CA SER A 195 -11.83 -2.49 4.09
C SER A 195 -12.07 -1.04 3.71
N GLU A 196 -12.29 -0.16 4.69
CA GLU A 196 -12.44 1.29 4.46
C GLU A 196 -11.18 1.87 3.80
N ARG A 197 -9.99 1.53 4.31
CA ARG A 197 -8.72 1.95 3.70
C ARG A 197 -8.51 1.39 2.29
N ALA A 198 -8.85 0.11 2.07
CA ALA A 198 -8.78 -0.47 0.74
C ALA A 198 -9.74 0.22 -0.24
N ALA A 199 -10.93 0.61 0.22
CA ALA A 199 -11.91 1.33 -0.56
C ALA A 199 -11.44 2.74 -0.93
N LEU A 200 -10.89 3.49 0.05
CA LEU A 200 -10.30 4.81 -0.20
C LEU A 200 -9.11 4.71 -1.16
N LEU A 201 -8.24 3.71 -1.00
CA LEU A 201 -7.12 3.47 -1.91
C LEU A 201 -7.62 3.22 -3.34
N THR A 202 -8.63 2.37 -3.52
CA THR A 202 -9.25 2.12 -4.83
C THR A 202 -9.78 3.40 -5.47
N LEU A 203 -10.49 4.24 -4.71
CA LEU A 203 -10.98 5.54 -5.21
C LEU A 203 -9.84 6.45 -5.65
N ILE A 204 -8.74 6.50 -4.90
CA ILE A 204 -7.57 7.32 -5.26
C ILE A 204 -6.97 6.82 -6.59
N VAL A 205 -6.80 5.51 -6.78
CA VAL A 205 -6.27 4.92 -8.03
C VAL A 205 -7.20 5.18 -9.22
N MET A 206 -8.52 5.11 -9.00
CA MET A 206 -9.50 5.51 -10.02
C MET A 206 -9.37 6.99 -10.38
N GLY A 207 -9.19 7.85 -9.37
CA GLY A 207 -8.93 9.29 -9.56
C GLY A 207 -7.64 9.57 -10.32
N GLU A 208 -6.57 8.83 -10.06
CA GLU A 208 -5.29 8.92 -10.79
C GLU A 208 -5.47 8.70 -12.30
N SER A 209 -6.32 7.73 -12.68
CA SER A 209 -6.62 7.43 -14.08
C SER A 209 -7.27 8.63 -14.78
N LEU A 210 -8.17 9.33 -14.09
CA LEU A 210 -8.79 10.57 -14.59
C LEU A 210 -7.76 11.71 -14.74
N VAL A 211 -6.85 11.86 -13.77
CA VAL A 211 -5.78 12.87 -13.83
C VAL A 211 -4.87 12.62 -15.04
N LYS A 212 -4.46 11.37 -15.28
CA LYS A 212 -3.66 11.01 -16.48
C LYS A 212 -4.40 11.34 -17.77
N ALA A 213 -5.66 10.97 -17.88
CA ALA A 213 -6.48 11.27 -19.05
C ALA A 213 -6.55 12.78 -19.30
N ALA A 214 -6.77 13.58 -18.25
CA ALA A 214 -6.83 15.04 -18.34
C ALA A 214 -5.48 15.64 -18.79
N LEU A 215 -4.34 15.11 -18.33
CA LEU A 215 -3.02 15.57 -18.76
C LEU A 215 -2.74 15.26 -20.24
N VAL A 216 -3.14 14.07 -20.71
CA VAL A 216 -3.02 13.70 -22.13
C VAL A 216 -3.87 14.60 -23.01
N ILE A 217 -5.13 14.84 -22.61
CA ILE A 217 -6.07 15.71 -23.35
C ILE A 217 -5.60 17.17 -23.36
N SER A 218 -5.06 17.68 -22.25
CA SER A 218 -4.65 19.09 -22.15
C SER A 218 -3.36 19.42 -22.89
N SER A 219 -2.52 18.42 -23.19
CA SER A 219 -1.24 18.61 -23.90
C SER A 219 -1.33 18.40 -25.43
N GLY A 220 -2.47 17.95 -25.95
CA GLY A 220 -2.66 17.63 -27.37
C GLY A 220 -3.88 18.28 -28.02
N SER A 221 -4.03 18.09 -29.34
CA SER A 221 -5.28 18.39 -30.04
C SER A 221 -6.26 17.23 -29.88
N ILE A 222 -7.47 17.50 -29.39
CA ILE A 222 -8.49 16.45 -29.21
C ILE A 222 -8.94 15.94 -30.57
N VAL A 223 -8.69 14.66 -30.84
CA VAL A 223 -9.20 13.94 -32.01
C VAL A 223 -10.45 13.15 -31.59
N PHE A 224 -11.32 12.81 -32.55
CA PHE A 224 -12.54 12.03 -32.29
C PHE A 224 -12.30 10.77 -31.44
N PHE A 225 -11.21 10.06 -31.72
CA PHE A 225 -10.84 8.83 -30.98
C PHE A 225 -10.52 9.08 -29.50
N ASP A 226 -9.98 10.24 -29.14
CA ASP A 226 -9.71 10.61 -27.75
C ASP A 226 -11.01 10.78 -26.96
N GLY A 227 -12.03 11.37 -27.59
CA GLY A 227 -13.37 11.50 -27.02
C GLY A 227 -14.03 10.13 -26.78
N VAL A 228 -13.92 9.21 -27.75
CA VAL A 228 -14.41 7.83 -27.59
C VAL A 228 -13.68 7.10 -26.46
N ALA A 229 -12.34 7.20 -26.42
CA ALA A 229 -11.54 6.57 -25.37
C ALA A 229 -11.90 7.11 -23.97
N LEU A 230 -12.16 8.42 -23.85
CA LEU A 230 -12.60 9.04 -22.59
C LEU A 230 -13.97 8.51 -22.14
N VAL A 231 -14.94 8.40 -23.05
CA VAL A 231 -16.26 7.81 -22.73
C VAL A 231 -16.11 6.37 -22.26
N VAL A 232 -15.32 5.56 -22.96
CA VAL A 232 -15.04 4.17 -22.57
C VAL A 232 -14.38 4.10 -21.20
N MET A 233 -13.39 4.96 -20.93
CA MET A 233 -12.75 5.05 -19.62
C MET A 233 -13.76 5.37 -18.52
N PHE A 234 -14.65 6.35 -18.72
CA PHE A 234 -15.68 6.71 -17.75
C PHE A 234 -16.68 5.57 -17.50
N VAL A 235 -17.08 4.82 -18.54
CA VAL A 235 -17.95 3.65 -18.39
C VAL A 235 -17.26 2.55 -17.58
N ILE A 236 -15.97 2.30 -17.83
CA ILE A 236 -15.18 1.33 -17.07
C ILE A 236 -15.06 1.78 -15.60
N LEU A 237 -14.74 3.05 -15.35
CA LEU A 237 -14.65 3.59 -13.99
C LEU A 237 -16.00 3.52 -13.25
N PHE A 238 -17.11 3.81 -13.94
CA PHE A 238 -18.44 3.65 -13.38
C PHE A 238 -18.74 2.18 -13.04
N GLY A 239 -18.43 1.24 -13.94
CA GLY A 239 -18.62 -0.18 -13.67
C GLY A 239 -17.77 -0.69 -12.50
N LEU A 240 -16.50 -0.24 -12.41
CA LEU A 240 -15.62 -0.56 -11.28
C LEU A 240 -16.14 0.03 -9.97
N TYR A 241 -16.63 1.28 -10.01
CA TYR A 241 -17.25 1.91 -8.84
C TYR A 241 -18.44 1.07 -8.37
N SER A 242 -19.41 0.80 -9.25
CA SER A 242 -20.60 0.03 -8.87
C SER A 242 -20.26 -1.37 -8.35
N THR A 243 -19.40 -2.10 -9.07
CA THR A 243 -19.04 -3.47 -8.64
C THR A 243 -18.31 -3.50 -7.29
N TYR A 244 -17.52 -2.47 -6.98
CA TYR A 244 -16.75 -2.44 -5.74
C TYR A 244 -17.53 -1.83 -4.56
N PHE A 245 -18.33 -0.78 -4.79
CA PHE A 245 -18.99 -0.03 -3.73
C PHE A 245 -20.45 -0.44 -3.51
N ASP A 246 -21.18 -0.89 -4.54
CA ASP A 246 -22.57 -1.30 -4.39
C ASP A 246 -22.70 -2.72 -3.81
N ASP A 247 -21.70 -3.59 -4.05
CA ASP A 247 -21.67 -4.98 -3.53
C ASP A 247 -21.04 -5.10 -2.12
N VAL A 248 -20.56 -4.00 -1.51
CA VAL A 248 -20.06 -4.00 -0.13
C VAL A 248 -21.21 -3.67 0.83
N PRO A 249 -21.63 -4.60 1.72
CA PRO A 249 -22.89 -4.49 2.49
C PRO A 249 -23.04 -3.29 3.44
N GLU A 250 -22.03 -2.43 3.56
CA GLU A 250 -21.98 -1.32 4.52
C GLU A 250 -21.57 0.04 3.88
N ALA A 251 -21.68 0.22 2.55
CA ALA A 251 -21.30 1.47 1.87
C ALA A 251 -22.20 2.70 2.17
N GLY A 252 -23.06 2.65 3.19
CA GLY A 252 -23.84 3.79 3.67
C GLY A 252 -24.96 4.29 2.74
N ILE A 253 -25.13 3.68 1.56
CA ILE A 253 -26.24 3.95 0.65
C ILE A 253 -27.00 2.64 0.47
N GLN A 254 -28.25 2.60 0.92
CA GLN A 254 -29.14 1.49 0.58
C GLN A 254 -29.33 1.48 -0.94
N PRO A 255 -29.14 0.35 -1.63
CA PRO A 255 -29.46 0.26 -3.05
C PRO A 255 -30.91 0.71 -3.26
N GLY A 256 -31.09 1.72 -4.11
CA GLY A 256 -32.43 2.16 -4.50
C GLY A 256 -33.19 1.01 -5.16
N ALA A 257 -34.44 0.83 -4.73
CA ALA A 257 -35.39 -0.14 -5.29
C ALA A 257 -35.64 0.09 -6.79
#